data_AF-A0A953E362-F1
#
_entry.id   AF-A0A953E362-F1
#
_cell.length_a   1.000
_cell.length_b   1.000
_cell.length_c   1.000
_cell.angle_alpha   90.00
_cell.angle_beta   90.00
_cell.angle_gamma   90.00
#
_symmetry.space_group_name_H-M   'P 1'
#
loop_
_entity.id
_entity.type
_entity.pdbx_description
1 polymer ?
#
loop_
_entity_poly.entity_id
_entity_poly.type
_entity_poly.pdbx_seq_one_letter_code
_entity_poly.pdbx_strand_id
1 'polypeptide(L)'
;MRIACPACDAAYEVPDHLIGAGRRLRCAKCGHEWLVRPPEREEPARPAPPARGLPVPNPVLRRPPQVIEPPLPQFGDAAPQRLRIGLWLAWTASAAVLLLLVALVLTLRTEIVAAWPPAERFYAALGLDSGRPGAASDFSTSPAR
;
A
#
# COMPACT_ATOMS: atom_id res chain seq x y z
N MET A 1 3.49 -19.56 5.28
CA MET A 1 2.22 -19.01 5.79
C MET A 1 2.03 -17.57 5.34
N ARG A 2 0.78 -17.07 5.27
CA ARG A 2 0.46 -15.68 4.91
C ARG A 2 0.08 -14.88 6.15
N ILE A 3 0.68 -13.70 6.29
CA ILE A 3 0.43 -12.79 7.42
C ILE A 3 0.08 -11.41 6.90
N ALA A 4 -0.91 -10.77 7.52
CA ALA A 4 -1.33 -9.41 7.19
C ALA A 4 -0.81 -8.42 8.25
N CYS A 5 -0.40 -7.23 7.81
CA CYS A 5 -0.06 -6.14 8.70
C CYS A 5 -1.33 -5.52 9.30
N PRO A 6 -1.48 -5.46 10.64
CA PRO A 6 -2.68 -4.95 11.28
C PRO A 6 -2.91 -3.44 11.09
N ALA A 7 -1.89 -2.70 10.65
CA ALA A 7 -1.96 -1.25 10.47
C ALA A 7 -2.34 -0.80 9.05
N CYS A 8 -2.11 -1.63 8.02
CA CYS A 8 -2.29 -1.21 6.63
C CYS A 8 -2.76 -2.32 5.67
N ASP A 9 -3.13 -3.48 6.21
CA ASP A 9 -3.65 -4.65 5.49
C ASP A 9 -2.75 -5.17 4.35
N ALA A 10 -1.45 -4.88 4.43
CA ALA A 10 -0.49 -5.45 3.50
C ALA A 10 -0.25 -6.91 3.85
N ALA A 11 -0.33 -7.81 2.86
CA ALA A 11 -0.14 -9.23 3.07
C ALA A 11 1.24 -9.69 2.60
N TYR A 12 1.88 -10.55 3.40
CA TYR A 12 3.23 -11.06 3.17
C TYR A 12 3.25 -12.60 3.24
N GLU A 13 3.99 -13.21 2.32
CA GLU A 13 4.33 -14.63 2.34
C GLU A 13 5.58 -14.79 3.22
N VAL A 14 5.46 -15.44 4.38
CA VAL A 14 6.59 -15.64 5.30
C VAL A 14 6.78 -17.13 5.58
N PRO A 15 7.99 -17.66 5.40
CA PRO A 15 8.32 -19.02 5.79
C PRO A 15 8.21 -19.24 7.31
N ASP A 16 7.66 -20.38 7.73
CA ASP A 16 7.42 -20.69 9.15
C ASP A 16 8.71 -20.74 9.99
N HIS A 17 9.84 -21.11 9.38
CA HIS A 17 11.15 -21.16 10.04
C HIS A 17 11.65 -19.78 10.51
N LEU A 18 11.14 -18.68 9.94
CA LEU A 18 11.52 -17.31 10.34
C LEU A 18 10.73 -16.81 11.56
N ILE A 19 9.59 -17.44 11.88
CA ILE A 19 8.68 -16.99 12.94
C ILE A 19 8.83 -17.82 14.21
N GLY A 20 9.04 -19.13 14.09
CA GLY A 20 9.45 -20.00 15.20
C GLY A 20 8.67 -19.74 16.50
N ALA A 21 9.36 -19.37 17.58
CA ALA A 21 8.77 -19.14 18.90
C ALA A 21 8.07 -17.76 19.09
N GLY A 22 8.00 -16.95 18.03
CA GLY A 22 7.53 -15.58 18.08
C GLY A 22 8.61 -14.61 17.64
N ARG A 23 8.38 -13.89 16.54
CA ARG A 23 9.33 -12.93 15.99
C ARG A 23 8.65 -11.57 15.79
N ARG A 24 9.39 -10.50 16.08
CA ARG A 24 8.99 -9.14 15.69
C ARG A 24 9.23 -8.97 14.20
N LEU A 25 8.18 -8.63 13.47
CA LEU A 25 8.25 -8.31 12.04
C LEU A 25 7.96 -6.83 11.84
N ARG A 26 8.64 -6.24 10.84
CA ARG A 26 8.42 -4.85 10.43
C ARG A 26 7.75 -4.81 9.05
N CYS A 27 6.67 -4.05 8.94
CA CYS A 27 5.96 -3.86 7.68
C CYS A 27 6.82 -3.04 6.71
N ALA A 28 7.06 -3.55 5.49
CA ALA A 28 7.76 -2.79 4.44
C ALA A 28 6.93 -1.62 3.89
N LYS A 29 5.59 -1.68 4.00
CA LYS A 29 4.68 -0.65 3.45
C LYS A 29 4.47 0.53 4.41
N CYS A 30 4.29 0.27 5.70
CA CYS A 30 3.97 1.30 6.69
C CYS A 30 4.95 1.40 7.87
N GLY A 31 5.91 0.48 7.99
CA GLY A 31 6.90 0.46 9.07
C GLY A 31 6.40 -0.07 10.41
N HIS A 32 5.12 -0.43 10.55
CA HIS A 32 4.56 -0.99 11.78
C HIS A 32 5.28 -2.27 12.19
N GLU A 33 5.67 -2.38 13.45
CA GLU A 33 6.29 -3.57 14.02
C GLU A 33 5.32 -4.32 14.93
N TRP A 34 5.10 -5.60 14.65
CA TRP A 34 4.24 -6.46 15.47
C TRP A 34 4.88 -7.82 15.69
N LEU A 35 4.49 -8.46 16.80
CA LEU A 35 4.97 -9.80 17.15
C LEU A 35 3.99 -10.84 16.60
N VAL A 36 4.48 -11.74 15.77
CA VAL A 36 3.69 -12.86 15.24
C VAL A 36 4.01 -14.09 16.07
N ARG A 37 3.01 -14.64 16.77
CA ARG A 37 3.08 -15.95 17.45
C ARG A 37 2.39 -16.99 16.56
N PRO A 38 2.98 -18.16 16.32
CA PRO A 38 2.25 -19.26 15.68
C PRO A 38 1.05 -19.65 16.56
N PRO A 39 -0.07 -20.11 15.98
CA PRO A 39 -1.17 -20.66 16.76
C PRO A 39 -0.62 -21.81 17.61
N GLU A 40 -0.77 -21.67 18.93
CA GLU A 40 -0.26 -22.60 19.93
C GLU A 40 -0.92 -23.97 19.71
N ARG A 41 -0.11 -24.98 19.39
CA ARG A 41 -0.59 -26.36 19.29
C ARG A 41 -0.87 -26.81 20.73
N GLU A 42 -2.14 -26.97 21.04
CA GLU A 42 -2.66 -27.35 22.35
C GLU A 42 -2.14 -28.75 22.73
N GLU A 43 -1.09 -28.80 23.55
CA GLU A 43 -0.51 -30.05 24.03
C GLU A 43 -1.31 -30.54 25.25
N PRO A 44 -1.84 -31.79 25.26
CA PRO A 44 -2.73 -32.25 26.31
C PRO A 44 -2.00 -32.36 27.65
N ALA A 45 -2.64 -31.82 28.69
CA ALA A 45 -2.14 -31.80 30.06
C ALA A 45 -1.81 -33.21 30.56
N ARG A 46 -0.53 -33.47 30.87
CA ARG A 46 -0.08 -34.70 31.52
C ARG A 46 -0.45 -34.66 33.02
N PRO A 47 -1.01 -35.72 33.61
CA PRO A 47 -1.39 -35.71 35.03
C PRO A 47 -0.16 -35.69 35.95
N ALA A 48 -0.23 -34.89 37.01
CA ALA A 48 0.86 -34.64 37.95
C ALA A 48 1.06 -35.81 38.95
N PRO A 49 2.31 -36.14 39.35
CA PRO A 49 2.60 -37.17 40.35
C PRO A 49 2.27 -36.70 41.79
N PRO A 50 2.02 -37.64 42.73
CA PRO A 50 1.54 -37.32 44.08
C PRO A 50 2.57 -36.54 44.90
N ALA A 51 2.09 -35.51 45.59
CA ALA A 51 2.89 -34.57 46.36
C ALA A 51 3.55 -35.24 47.58
N ARG A 52 4.88 -35.27 47.58
CA ARG A 52 5.70 -35.55 48.77
C ARG A 52 5.73 -34.28 49.63
N GLY A 53 5.67 -34.46 50.96
CA GLY A 53 5.42 -33.43 51.98
C GLY A 53 6.00 -32.05 51.68
N LEU A 54 5.12 -31.04 51.74
CA LEU A 54 5.45 -29.65 51.52
C LEU A 54 6.37 -29.12 52.64
N PRO A 55 7.44 -28.38 52.32
CA PRO A 55 8.20 -27.64 53.32
C PRO A 55 7.33 -26.55 53.96
N VAL A 56 7.55 -26.31 55.25
CA VAL A 56 6.87 -25.26 56.03
C VAL A 56 7.00 -23.90 55.32
N PRO A 57 5.93 -23.09 55.23
CA PRO A 57 5.99 -21.80 54.55
C PRO A 57 6.92 -20.85 55.30
N ASN A 58 8.03 -20.47 54.67
CA ASN A 58 8.82 -19.33 55.11
C ASN A 58 7.94 -18.07 55.02
N PRO A 59 7.78 -17.26 56.07
CA PRO A 59 7.09 -15.99 55.99
C PRO A 59 7.92 -15.04 55.12
N VAL A 60 7.72 -15.14 53.80
CA VAL A 60 8.28 -14.22 52.83
C VAL A 60 7.71 -12.86 53.18
N LEU A 61 8.57 -11.95 53.66
CA LEU A 61 8.27 -10.52 53.71
C LEU A 61 7.78 -10.15 52.31
N ARG A 62 6.48 -9.90 52.17
CA ARG A 62 5.89 -9.39 50.93
C ARG A 62 6.47 -8.00 50.71
N ARG A 63 7.61 -7.91 50.02
CA ARG A 63 8.00 -6.68 49.37
C ARG A 63 6.86 -6.35 48.39
N PRO A 64 6.17 -5.21 48.54
CA PRO A 64 5.14 -4.84 47.58
C PRO A 64 5.75 -4.89 46.18
N PRO A 65 5.05 -5.48 45.20
CA PRO A 65 5.58 -5.63 43.85
C PRO A 65 5.99 -4.25 43.36
N GLN A 66 7.30 -4.05 43.24
CA GLN A 66 7.84 -2.85 42.62
C GLN A 66 7.55 -3.04 41.14
N VAL A 67 6.52 -2.35 40.65
CA VAL A 67 6.27 -2.24 39.21
C VAL A 67 7.45 -1.45 38.67
N ILE A 68 8.48 -2.19 38.23
CA ILE A 68 9.51 -1.63 37.37
C ILE A 68 8.76 -1.37 36.08
N GLU A 69 8.23 -0.16 35.92
CA GLU A 69 7.66 0.28 34.66
C GLU A 69 8.87 0.45 33.73
N PRO A 70 9.15 -0.50 32.81
CA PRO A 70 10.21 -0.28 31.85
C PRO A 70 9.87 1.02 31.12
N PRO A 71 10.84 1.89 30.82
CA PRO A 71 10.58 3.05 29.97
C PRO A 71 10.02 2.52 28.65
N LEU A 72 8.70 2.58 28.51
CA LEU A 72 8.01 2.21 27.30
C LEU A 72 8.60 3.12 26.23
N PRO A 73 9.04 2.57 25.08
CA PRO A 73 9.43 3.41 23.98
C PRO A 73 8.22 4.30 23.66
N GLN A 74 8.38 5.60 23.84
CA GLN A 74 7.39 6.57 23.42
C GLN A 74 7.41 6.56 21.89
N PHE A 75 6.69 5.61 21.29
CA PHE A 75 6.35 5.64 19.89
C PHE A 75 5.34 6.77 19.73
N GLY A 76 5.82 8.01 19.80
CA GLY A 76 4.99 9.17 19.50
C GLY A 76 4.43 8.99 18.09
N ASP A 77 3.14 9.27 17.95
CA ASP A 77 2.38 9.30 16.69
C ASP A 77 2.88 10.35 15.68
N ALA A 78 4.14 10.76 15.78
CA ALA A 78 4.85 11.52 14.79
C ALA A 78 5.49 10.54 13.79
N ALA A 79 4.66 9.83 13.01
CA ALA A 79 5.10 9.47 11.66
C ALA A 79 5.65 10.78 11.05
N PRO A 80 6.92 10.84 10.61
CA PRO A 80 7.56 12.10 10.30
C PRO A 80 6.67 12.85 9.30
N GLN A 81 6.05 13.94 9.75
CA GLN A 81 5.15 14.76 8.93
C GLN A 81 5.86 15.19 7.64
N ARG A 82 7.19 15.34 7.73
CA ARG A 82 8.14 15.57 6.63
C ARG A 82 8.12 14.49 5.53
N LEU A 83 7.88 13.22 5.86
CA LEU A 83 7.81 12.11 4.91
C LEU A 83 6.44 12.04 4.20
N ARG A 84 5.35 12.38 4.91
CA ARG A 84 4.00 12.50 4.32
C ARG A 84 3.91 13.72 3.38
N ILE A 85 4.51 14.84 3.77
CA ILE A 85 4.57 16.06 2.95
C ILE A 85 5.43 15.83 1.70
N GLY A 86 6.60 15.18 1.83
CA GLY A 86 7.45 14.85 0.68
C GLY A 86 6.75 13.96 -0.36
N LEU A 87 5.98 12.98 0.08
CA LEU A 87 5.19 12.13 -0.82
C LEU A 87 4.07 12.91 -1.53
N TRP A 88 3.40 13.81 -0.83
CA TRP A 88 2.39 14.70 -1.43
C TRP A 88 3.01 15.66 -2.45
N LEU A 89 4.16 16.28 -2.15
CA LEU A 89 4.86 17.15 -3.12
C LEU A 89 5.36 16.38 -4.34
N ALA A 90 5.84 15.14 -4.17
CA ALA A 90 6.28 14.31 -5.29
C ALA A 90 5.10 13.97 -6.23
N TRP A 91 3.92 13.68 -5.66
CA TRP A 91 2.71 13.43 -6.43
C TRP A 91 2.19 14.69 -7.12
N THR A 92 2.18 15.85 -6.45
CA THR A 92 1.74 17.11 -7.09
C THR A 92 2.71 17.57 -8.16
N ALA A 93 4.01 17.43 -7.95
CA ALA A 93 5.02 17.71 -8.96
C ALA A 93 4.84 16.80 -10.19
N SER A 94 4.62 15.50 -9.98
CA SER A 94 4.37 14.56 -11.08
C SER A 94 3.07 14.87 -11.83
N ALA A 95 1.99 15.16 -11.12
CA ALA A 95 0.71 15.56 -11.73
C ALA A 95 0.84 16.88 -12.51
N ALA A 96 1.56 17.86 -11.98
CA ALA A 96 1.83 19.13 -12.66
C ALA A 96 2.66 18.91 -13.93
N VAL A 97 3.69 18.06 -13.89
CA VAL A 97 4.50 17.70 -15.08
C VAL A 97 3.64 17.02 -16.14
N LEU A 98 2.77 16.08 -15.76
CA LEU A 98 1.85 15.42 -16.69
C LEU A 98 0.87 16.42 -17.33
N LEU A 99 0.28 17.31 -16.53
CA LEU A 99 -0.62 18.36 -17.03
C LEU A 99 0.10 19.33 -17.97
N LEU A 100 1.34 19.71 -17.64
CA LEU A 100 2.15 20.60 -18.47
C LEU A 100 2.53 19.94 -19.80
N LEU A 101 2.87 18.65 -19.79
CA LEU A 101 3.11 17.86 -21.00
C LEU A 101 1.87 17.77 -21.88
N VAL A 102 0.71 17.45 -21.29
CA VAL A 102 -0.56 17.39 -22.01
C VAL A 102 -0.90 18.76 -22.61
N ALA A 103 -0.77 19.83 -21.83
CA ALA A 103 -1.00 21.19 -22.32
C ALA A 103 -0.08 21.55 -23.48
N LEU A 104 1.21 21.18 -23.40
CA LEU A 104 2.19 21.41 -24.46
C LEU A 104 1.86 20.64 -25.75
N VAL A 105 1.42 19.38 -25.64
CA VAL A 105 0.95 18.59 -26.80
C VAL A 105 -0.30 19.21 -27.42
N LEU A 106 -1.22 19.72 -26.60
CA LEU A 106 -2.46 20.36 -27.06
C LEU A 106 -2.22 21.73 -27.70
N THR A 107 -1.21 22.50 -27.26
CA THR A 107 -0.86 23.80 -27.87
C THR A 107 -0.03 23.63 -29.13
N LEU A 108 0.88 22.66 -29.18
CA LEU A 108 1.67 22.30 -30.37
C LEU A 108 0.91 21.43 -31.37
N ARG A 109 -0.35 21.08 -31.07
CA ARG A 109 -1.15 20.13 -31.87
C ARG A 109 -1.23 20.49 -33.35
N THR A 110 -1.25 21.79 -33.69
CA THR A 110 -1.38 22.25 -35.09
C THR A 110 -0.12 21.98 -35.90
N GLU A 111 1.05 22.11 -35.27
CA GLU A 111 2.36 21.77 -35.86
C GLU A 111 2.57 20.25 -35.92
N ILE A 112 2.11 19.51 -34.90
CA ILE A 112 2.21 18.05 -34.85
C ILE A 112 1.30 17.39 -35.90
N VAL A 113 0.07 17.87 -36.07
CA VAL A 113 -0.86 17.34 -37.09
C VAL A 113 -0.40 17.70 -38.50
N ALA A 114 0.25 18.85 -38.69
CA ALA A 114 0.87 19.21 -39.97
C ALA A 114 2.07 18.29 -40.32
N ALA A 115 2.83 17.84 -39.31
CA ALA A 115 3.96 16.93 -39.49
C ALA A 115 3.59 15.43 -39.51
N TRP A 116 2.44 15.04 -38.94
CA TRP A 116 2.01 13.64 -38.81
C TRP A 116 0.54 13.40 -39.22
N PRO A 117 0.25 13.37 -40.55
CA PRO A 117 -1.08 13.10 -41.11
C PRO A 117 -1.79 11.79 -40.66
N PRO A 118 -1.10 10.69 -40.30
CA PRO A 118 -1.76 9.45 -39.88
C PRO A 118 -2.55 9.52 -38.57
N ALA A 119 -2.38 10.57 -37.76
CA ALA A 119 -3.09 10.72 -36.49
C ALA A 119 -4.62 10.79 -36.67
N GLU A 120 -5.10 11.24 -37.83
CA GLU A 120 -6.53 11.19 -38.20
C GLU A 120 -7.12 9.77 -38.04
N ARG A 121 -6.34 8.73 -38.37
CA ARG A 121 -6.81 7.34 -38.26
C ARG A 121 -6.93 6.87 -36.82
N PHE A 122 -6.08 7.37 -35.92
CA PHE A 122 -6.18 7.07 -34.49
C PHE A 122 -7.40 7.75 -33.88
N TYR A 123 -7.68 9.01 -34.23
CA TYR A 123 -8.88 9.72 -33.77
C TYR A 123 -10.18 9.14 -34.37
N ALA A 124 -10.16 8.74 -35.64
CA ALA A 124 -11.27 8.05 -36.30
C ALA A 124 -11.54 6.66 -35.67
N ALA A 125 -10.49 5.91 -35.34
CA ALA A 125 -10.63 4.61 -34.66
C ALA A 125 -11.16 4.75 -33.21
N LEU A 126 -10.87 5.88 -32.56
CA LEU A 126 -11.38 6.20 -31.22
C LEU A 126 -12.79 6.81 -31.23
N GLY A 127 -13.42 6.98 -32.41
CA GLY A 127 -14.79 7.50 -32.54
C GLY A 127 -14.95 8.97 -32.13
N LEU A 128 -13.85 9.69 -31.93
CA LEU A 128 -13.82 11.11 -31.68
C LEU A 128 -13.58 11.80 -33.03
N ASP A 129 -14.57 11.72 -33.91
CA ASP A 129 -14.63 12.55 -35.11
C ASP A 129 -14.53 14.01 -34.68
N SER A 130 -13.34 14.60 -34.80
CA SER A 130 -13.16 16.03 -34.71
C SER A 130 -13.90 16.62 -35.92
N GLY A 131 -15.18 16.91 -35.72
CA GLY A 131 -16.13 17.24 -36.75
C GLY A 131 -15.54 18.15 -37.81
N ARG A 132 -15.49 17.63 -39.04
CA ARG A 132 -15.40 18.45 -40.24
C ARG A 132 -16.84 18.77 -40.65
N PRO A 133 -17.43 19.92 -40.24
CA PRO A 133 -18.71 20.33 -40.78
C PRO A 133 -18.50 20.67 -42.26
N GLY A 134 -18.73 19.70 -43.16
CA GLY A 134 -18.64 19.94 -44.59
C GLY A 134 -18.51 18.71 -45.49
N ALA A 135 -18.17 17.52 -44.98
CA ALA A 135 -17.94 16.36 -45.86
C ALA A 135 -19.21 15.58 -46.27
N ALA A 136 -20.40 16.01 -45.83
CA ALA A 136 -21.64 15.25 -46.02
C ALA A 136 -22.59 15.78 -47.11
N SER A 137 -22.28 16.89 -47.81
CA SER A 137 -23.21 17.46 -48.82
C SER A 137 -22.92 17.15 -50.28
N ASP A 138 -21.75 16.60 -50.64
CA ASP A 138 -21.34 16.50 -52.06
C ASP A 138 -21.54 15.11 -52.71
N PHE A 139 -22.41 14.26 -52.17
CA PHE A 139 -22.76 12.96 -52.79
C PHE A 139 -24.18 12.88 -53.37
N SER A 140 -24.81 14.01 -53.68
CA SER A 140 -26.09 13.99 -54.39
C SER A 140 -26.08 15.01 -55.51
N THR A 141 -25.66 14.59 -56.71
CA THR A 141 -26.30 14.88 -58.01
C THR A 141 -25.41 14.35 -59.14
N SER A 142 -25.60 13.07 -59.50
CA SER A 142 -25.29 12.58 -60.84
C SER A 142 -26.59 12.06 -61.43
N PRO A 143 -27.30 12.83 -62.28
CA PRO A 143 -28.31 12.29 -63.14
C PRO A 143 -27.66 11.87 -64.45
N ALA A 144 -27.83 10.59 -64.76
CA ALA A 144 -27.55 10.01 -66.06
C ALA A 144 -28.19 10.81 -67.19
N ARG A 145 -27.40 11.13 -68.22
CA ARG A 145 -27.87 11.22 -69.60
C ARG A 145 -26.73 11.03 -70.59
#